data_AF-A0A0J8R4Q4-F1
#
_entry.id   AF-A0A0J8R4Q4-F1
#
_cell.length_a   1.000
_cell.length_b   1.000
_cell.length_c   1.000
_cell.angle_alpha   90.00
_cell.angle_beta   90.00
_cell.angle_gamma   90.00
#
_symmetry.space_group_name_H-M   'P 1'
#
loop_
_entity.id
_entity.type
_entity.pdbx_description
1 polymer ?
#
loop_
_entity_poly.entity_id
_entity_poly.type
_entity_poly.pdbx_seq_one_letter_code
_entity_poly.pdbx_strand_id
1 'polypeptide(L)'
;MLLSSSPPLNAHLFFVISKILQHDFPEKWPNFMDITLQLLNGSDVNSVFAGLQCLLAICRVYSYKVTEDDKKAEFDEIVDHSFPQLLNIGSRLVNEESEEAGEMLRTVMKAYKHAIYMELPSHLMSDQATVDWCTLFLRIIDKTPPPCSMTGEPADRELTHWWKSKKWAYANLNRLFVRYGNPSALGKSSKPDYAQYAKMFMTAFAPEILKGYLQQVDKWVSGGLWLSKPALYYTLVFLEECVKPKAVWDHLKPHIENLVAHLIFPLLCQTDEDIELFDSDPAEYLHRKLNLFEEVSAPDAAATNFLIALTKTRKKQTFSILTFVNSVVSKYESAPDDQKLPREKEGALRMIGSLASVILGKKSPIADQVEYFFVRHVFPEFRSPHEYL
;
A
#
# COMPACT_ATOMS: atom_id res chain seq x y z
N MET A 1 4.85 -18.19 -30.53
CA MET A 1 4.99 -19.01 -29.31
C MET A 1 4.10 -18.49 -28.20
N LEU A 2 4.31 -17.29 -27.63
CA LEU A 2 3.42 -16.72 -26.59
C LEU A 2 1.93 -16.65 -27.01
N LEU A 3 1.66 -16.39 -28.28
CA LEU A 3 0.29 -16.27 -28.82
C LEU A 3 -0.46 -17.61 -29.00
N SER A 4 0.25 -18.74 -28.89
CA SER A 4 -0.26 -20.04 -29.33
C SER A 4 -0.17 -21.13 -28.25
N SER A 5 0.15 -20.77 -27.01
CA SER A 5 0.45 -21.74 -25.95
C SER A 5 -0.46 -21.63 -24.72
N SER A 6 -0.60 -22.76 -24.00
CA SER A 6 -1.44 -22.85 -22.81
C SER A 6 -0.91 -21.98 -21.65
N PRO A 7 -1.75 -21.56 -20.68
CA PRO A 7 -1.34 -20.66 -19.59
C PRO A 7 -0.09 -21.09 -18.81
N PRO A 8 0.11 -22.39 -18.47
CA PRO A 8 1.35 -22.84 -17.81
C PRO A 8 2.58 -22.68 -18.70
N LEU A 9 2.44 -22.89 -20.01
CA LEU A 9 3.52 -22.74 -20.96
C LEU A 9 3.85 -21.25 -21.17
N ASN A 10 2.85 -20.36 -21.12
CA ASN A 10 3.05 -18.91 -21.19
C ASN A 10 3.90 -18.40 -20.03
N ALA A 11 3.70 -18.91 -18.81
CA ALA A 11 4.52 -18.55 -17.66
C ALA A 11 6.00 -18.96 -17.83
N HIS A 12 6.26 -20.15 -18.36
CA HIS A 12 7.62 -20.61 -18.67
C HIS A 12 8.26 -19.81 -19.79
N LEU A 13 7.52 -19.53 -20.87
CA LEU A 13 7.99 -18.72 -21.99
C LEU A 13 8.31 -17.29 -21.55
N PHE A 14 7.48 -16.68 -20.70
CA PHE A 14 7.74 -15.37 -20.12
C PHE A 14 9.02 -15.37 -19.27
N PHE A 15 9.28 -16.42 -18.50
CA PHE A 15 10.53 -16.56 -17.73
C PHE A 15 11.75 -16.66 -18.65
N VAL A 16 11.67 -17.49 -19.70
CA VAL A 16 12.76 -17.66 -20.68
C VAL A 16 13.02 -16.34 -21.42
N ILE A 17 11.98 -15.66 -21.91
CA ILE A 17 12.10 -14.36 -22.57
C ILE A 17 12.71 -13.34 -21.62
N SER A 18 12.24 -13.27 -20.37
CA SER A 18 12.83 -12.37 -19.37
C SER A 18 14.33 -12.64 -19.17
N LYS A 19 14.76 -13.90 -19.19
CA LYS A 19 16.17 -14.28 -19.08
C LYS A 19 16.98 -13.91 -20.32
N ILE A 20 16.45 -14.12 -21.52
CA ILE A 20 17.09 -13.71 -22.77
C ILE A 20 17.27 -12.19 -22.78
N LEU A 21 16.21 -11.43 -22.49
CA LEU A 21 16.27 -9.96 -22.45
C LEU A 21 17.29 -9.44 -21.43
N GLN A 22 17.50 -10.14 -20.31
CA GLN A 22 18.54 -9.77 -19.34
C GLN A 22 19.96 -9.79 -19.92
N HIS A 23 20.25 -10.66 -20.89
CA HIS A 23 21.60 -10.82 -21.44
C HIS A 23 21.77 -10.22 -22.84
N ASP A 24 20.67 -10.13 -23.60
CA ASP A 24 20.74 -9.90 -25.04
C ASP A 24 20.04 -8.60 -25.48
N PHE A 25 19.17 -8.00 -24.66
CA PHE A 25 18.50 -6.73 -24.99
C PHE A 25 19.27 -5.52 -24.43
N PRO A 26 19.45 -4.44 -25.22
CA PRO A 26 18.96 -4.24 -26.60
C PRO A 26 19.87 -4.78 -27.70
N GLU A 27 21.17 -4.97 -27.43
CA GLU A 27 22.22 -5.04 -28.46
C GLU A 27 22.07 -6.21 -29.44
N LYS A 28 21.63 -7.38 -28.96
CA LYS A 28 21.47 -8.59 -29.77
C LYS A 28 20.03 -8.84 -30.21
N TRP A 29 19.06 -8.10 -29.65
CA TRP A 29 17.65 -8.22 -30.04
C TRP A 29 16.96 -6.85 -30.16
N PRO A 30 17.44 -5.97 -31.05
CA PRO A 30 16.94 -4.58 -31.15
C PRO A 30 15.45 -4.51 -31.55
N ASN A 31 15.02 -5.40 -32.45
CA ASN A 31 13.64 -5.41 -32.96
C ASN A 31 12.59 -5.87 -31.93
N PHE A 32 13.00 -6.27 -30.71
CA PHE A 32 12.07 -6.75 -29.70
C PHE A 32 11.08 -5.66 -29.26
N MET A 33 11.51 -4.40 -29.24
CA MET A 33 10.63 -3.28 -28.90
C MET A 33 9.57 -3.07 -29.98
N ASP A 34 9.93 -3.12 -31.26
CA ASP A 34 8.99 -2.99 -32.38
C ASP A 34 7.93 -4.10 -32.34
N ILE A 35 8.35 -5.34 -32.10
CA ILE A 35 7.44 -6.48 -31.94
C ILE A 35 6.49 -6.23 -30.75
N THR A 36 7.01 -5.71 -29.64
CA THR A 36 6.20 -5.40 -28.46
C THR A 36 5.14 -4.35 -28.78
N LEU A 37 5.52 -3.27 -29.48
CA LEU A 37 4.58 -2.23 -29.91
C LEU A 37 3.53 -2.75 -30.88
N GLN A 38 3.91 -3.59 -31.84
CA GLN A 38 2.96 -4.22 -32.77
C GLN A 38 1.92 -5.07 -32.01
N LEU A 39 2.36 -5.87 -31.04
CA LEU A 39 1.48 -6.68 -30.20
C LEU A 39 0.54 -5.83 -29.33
N LEU A 40 1.04 -4.75 -28.72
CA LEU A 40 0.24 -3.82 -27.92
C LEU A 40 -0.83 -3.08 -28.74
N ASN A 41 -0.60 -2.92 -30.04
CA ASN A 41 -1.56 -2.33 -30.98
C ASN A 41 -2.39 -3.37 -31.74
N GLY A 42 -2.26 -4.66 -31.37
CA GLY A 42 -3.05 -5.74 -31.95
C GLY A 42 -4.55 -5.59 -31.71
N SER A 43 -5.35 -6.19 -32.59
CA SER A 43 -6.81 -6.15 -32.51
C SER A 43 -7.40 -7.23 -31.58
N ASP A 44 -6.69 -8.32 -31.34
CA ASP A 44 -7.15 -9.43 -30.50
C ASP A 44 -6.53 -9.39 -29.09
N VAL A 45 -7.27 -9.92 -28.12
CA VAL A 45 -6.91 -9.92 -26.70
C VAL A 45 -5.58 -10.66 -26.43
N ASN A 46 -5.34 -11.77 -27.14
CA ASN A 46 -4.12 -12.57 -26.95
C ASN A 46 -2.88 -11.81 -27.41
N SER A 47 -2.97 -11.10 -28.53
CA SER A 47 -1.92 -10.21 -29.03
C SER A 47 -1.61 -9.10 -28.05
N VAL A 48 -2.63 -8.39 -27.58
CA VAL A 48 -2.46 -7.32 -26.59
C VAL A 48 -1.85 -7.86 -25.30
N PHE A 49 -2.32 -9.01 -24.81
CA PHE A 49 -1.78 -9.60 -23.58
C PHE A 49 -0.33 -10.05 -23.73
N ALA A 50 0.04 -10.64 -24.87
CA ALA A 50 1.43 -10.96 -25.17
C ALA A 50 2.30 -9.70 -25.22
N GLY A 51 1.81 -8.61 -25.82
CA GLY A 51 2.49 -7.30 -25.83
C GLY A 51 2.70 -6.76 -24.41
N LEU A 52 1.69 -6.83 -23.54
CA LEU A 52 1.79 -6.44 -22.14
C LEU A 52 2.85 -7.25 -21.38
N GLN A 53 2.91 -8.57 -21.63
CA GLN A 53 3.93 -9.45 -21.04
C GLN A 53 5.33 -9.07 -21.53
N CYS A 54 5.52 -8.84 -22.83
CA CYS A 54 6.80 -8.39 -23.37
C CYS A 54 7.25 -7.05 -22.75
N LEU A 55 6.35 -6.07 -22.67
CA LEU A 55 6.67 -4.77 -22.07
C LEU A 55 7.00 -4.89 -20.56
N LEU A 56 6.27 -5.73 -19.82
CA LEU A 56 6.60 -6.02 -18.43
C LEU A 56 7.99 -6.65 -18.29
N ALA A 57 8.37 -7.55 -19.20
CA ALA A 57 9.69 -8.16 -19.20
C ALA A 57 10.79 -7.11 -19.44
N ILE A 58 10.60 -6.21 -20.42
CA ILE A 58 11.52 -5.07 -20.67
C ILE A 58 11.65 -4.22 -19.41
N CYS A 59 10.54 -3.75 -18.83
CA CYS A 59 10.57 -2.91 -17.62
C CYS A 59 11.32 -3.58 -16.47
N ARG A 60 11.21 -4.91 -16.32
CA ARG A 60 11.95 -5.67 -15.32
C ARG A 60 13.44 -5.68 -15.57
N VAL A 61 13.89 -5.84 -16.81
CA VAL A 61 15.31 -5.82 -17.16
C VAL A 61 15.93 -4.46 -16.82
N TYR A 62 15.28 -3.37 -17.23
CA TYR A 62 15.81 -2.03 -16.94
C TYR A 62 15.70 -1.68 -15.46
N SER A 63 14.70 -2.17 -14.72
CA SER A 63 14.56 -1.87 -13.29
C SER A 63 15.78 -2.21 -12.41
N TYR A 64 16.74 -3.00 -12.91
CA TYR A 64 18.01 -3.31 -12.22
C TYR A 64 19.26 -2.82 -12.96
N LYS A 65 19.13 -2.21 -14.15
CA LYS A 65 20.25 -1.79 -15.01
C LYS A 65 20.39 -0.26 -15.16
N VAL A 66 19.49 0.56 -14.60
CA VAL A 66 19.47 2.04 -14.73
C VAL A 66 20.62 2.75 -13.96
N THR A 67 21.72 2.07 -13.65
CA THR A 67 22.88 2.72 -13.00
C THR A 67 23.82 3.41 -14.00
N GLU A 68 23.67 3.14 -15.29
CA GLU A 68 24.45 3.76 -16.38
C GLU A 68 23.58 4.78 -17.13
N ASP A 69 24.13 5.98 -17.38
CA ASP A 69 23.39 7.09 -18.00
C ASP A 69 22.86 6.76 -19.40
N ASP A 70 23.59 5.97 -20.19
CA ASP A 70 23.16 5.56 -21.53
C ASP A 70 21.95 4.60 -21.47
N LYS A 71 21.97 3.63 -20.55
CA LYS A 71 20.85 2.69 -20.33
C LYS A 71 19.61 3.38 -19.78
N LYS A 72 19.79 4.51 -19.10
CA LYS A 72 18.69 5.35 -18.65
C LYS A 72 18.02 6.07 -19.81
N ALA A 73 18.78 6.73 -20.68
CA ALA A 73 18.23 7.43 -21.84
C ALA A 73 17.43 6.48 -22.74
N GLU A 74 17.96 5.28 -22.95
CA GLU A 74 17.31 4.21 -23.69
C GLU A 74 15.98 3.77 -23.06
N PHE A 75 15.93 3.64 -21.73
CA PHE A 75 14.70 3.27 -21.05
C PHE A 75 13.65 4.39 -21.06
N ASP A 76 14.08 5.64 -20.93
CA ASP A 76 13.19 6.81 -21.04
C ASP A 76 12.51 6.83 -22.44
N GLU A 77 13.24 6.52 -23.51
CA GLU A 77 12.69 6.40 -24.86
C GLU A 77 11.67 5.26 -24.97
N ILE A 78 11.97 4.09 -24.40
CA ILE A 78 11.02 2.96 -24.35
C ILE A 78 9.73 3.37 -23.64
N VAL A 79 9.83 4.09 -22.53
CA VAL A 79 8.68 4.55 -21.75
C VAL A 79 7.86 5.56 -22.56
N ASP A 80 8.50 6.54 -23.19
CA ASP A 80 7.85 7.56 -24.02
C ASP A 80 7.00 6.93 -25.15
N HIS A 81 7.54 5.92 -25.83
CA HIS A 81 6.85 5.27 -26.96
C HIS A 81 5.76 4.28 -26.55
N SER A 82 5.84 3.66 -25.37
CA SER A 82 4.95 2.54 -25.01
C SER A 82 3.92 2.86 -23.93
N PHE A 83 4.21 3.80 -23.02
CA PHE A 83 3.34 4.08 -21.89
C PHE A 83 2.02 4.78 -22.24
N PRO A 84 1.92 5.61 -23.30
CA PRO A 84 0.63 6.12 -23.76
C PRO A 84 -0.35 5.00 -24.13
N GLN A 85 0.12 3.98 -24.87
CA GLN A 85 -0.72 2.83 -25.23
C GLN A 85 -0.99 1.92 -24.03
N LEU A 86 0.00 1.73 -23.14
CA LEU A 86 -0.17 0.98 -21.90
C LEU A 86 -1.26 1.59 -21.00
N LEU A 87 -1.27 2.92 -20.88
CA LEU A 87 -2.27 3.70 -20.15
C LEU A 87 -3.66 3.58 -20.79
N ASN A 88 -3.75 3.64 -22.13
CA ASN A 88 -5.00 3.45 -22.86
C ASN A 88 -5.59 2.06 -22.60
N ILE A 89 -4.77 1.01 -22.68
CA ILE A 89 -5.17 -0.37 -22.39
C ILE A 89 -5.68 -0.47 -20.94
N GLY A 90 -4.93 0.04 -19.96
CA GLY A 90 -5.34 0.05 -18.56
C GLY A 90 -6.67 0.79 -18.33
N SER A 91 -6.86 1.93 -19.00
CA SER A 91 -8.06 2.76 -18.89
C SER A 91 -9.32 2.11 -19.47
N ARG A 92 -9.16 1.20 -20.43
CA ARG A 92 -10.24 0.33 -20.94
C ARG A 92 -10.49 -0.84 -19.99
N LEU A 93 -9.44 -1.56 -19.62
CA LEU A 93 -9.52 -2.76 -18.77
C LEU A 93 -10.17 -2.51 -17.41
N VAL A 94 -10.02 -1.33 -16.81
CA VAL A 94 -10.65 -1.01 -15.52
C VAL A 94 -12.19 -1.03 -15.58
N ASN A 95 -12.78 -0.87 -16.76
CA ASN A 95 -14.23 -0.94 -16.95
C ASN A 95 -14.76 -2.37 -17.13
N GLU A 96 -13.86 -3.34 -17.34
CA GLU A 96 -14.22 -4.75 -17.52
C GLU A 96 -14.38 -5.47 -16.18
N GLU A 97 -14.94 -6.69 -16.21
CA GLU A 97 -15.16 -7.53 -15.02
C GLU A 97 -14.62 -8.96 -15.16
N SER A 98 -14.15 -9.36 -16.34
CA SER A 98 -13.63 -10.71 -16.57
C SER A 98 -12.33 -10.98 -15.82
N GLU A 99 -12.01 -12.25 -15.59
CA GLU A 99 -10.78 -12.64 -14.91
C GLU A 99 -9.54 -12.31 -15.76
N GLU A 100 -9.64 -12.52 -17.07
CA GLU A 100 -8.60 -12.19 -18.05
C GLU A 100 -8.31 -10.70 -18.07
N ALA A 101 -9.34 -9.85 -18.02
CA ALA A 101 -9.16 -8.40 -17.94
C ALA A 101 -8.43 -8.00 -16.66
N GLY A 102 -8.76 -8.63 -15.53
CA GLY A 102 -8.05 -8.47 -14.26
C GLY A 102 -6.57 -8.87 -14.37
N GLU A 103 -6.26 -9.96 -15.08
CA GLU A 103 -4.87 -10.40 -15.29
C GLU A 103 -4.08 -9.42 -16.16
N MET A 104 -4.66 -8.96 -17.26
CA MET A 104 -4.07 -7.93 -18.11
C MET A 104 -3.83 -6.64 -17.32
N LEU A 105 -4.82 -6.18 -16.56
CA LEU A 105 -4.72 -4.96 -15.75
C LEU A 105 -3.62 -5.08 -14.69
N ARG A 106 -3.49 -6.24 -14.03
CA ARG A 106 -2.40 -6.53 -13.11
C ARG A 106 -1.03 -6.40 -13.80
N THR A 107 -0.94 -6.82 -15.06
CA THR A 107 0.28 -6.74 -15.86
C THR A 107 0.63 -5.28 -16.18
N VAL A 108 -0.36 -4.46 -16.54
CA VAL A 108 -0.22 -3.00 -16.71
C VAL A 108 0.35 -2.37 -15.43
N MET A 109 -0.26 -2.64 -14.27
CA MET A 109 0.18 -2.06 -12.99
C MET A 109 1.60 -2.46 -12.61
N LYS A 110 1.99 -3.70 -12.90
CA LYS A 110 3.36 -4.18 -12.64
C LYS A 110 4.37 -3.57 -13.59
N ALA A 111 4.03 -3.35 -14.86
CA ALA A 111 4.93 -2.70 -15.82
C ALA A 111 5.26 -1.29 -15.33
N TYR A 112 4.24 -0.51 -14.93
CA TYR A 112 4.44 0.80 -14.31
C TYR A 112 5.31 0.73 -13.04
N LYS A 113 4.99 -0.21 -12.13
CA LYS A 113 5.76 -0.43 -10.89
C LYS A 113 7.24 -0.67 -11.15
N HIS A 114 7.57 -1.44 -12.19
CA HIS A 114 8.96 -1.71 -12.55
C HIS A 114 9.62 -0.52 -13.22
N ALA A 115 8.89 0.25 -14.04
CA ALA A 115 9.43 1.44 -14.69
C ALA A 115 9.82 2.53 -13.68
N ILE A 116 9.05 2.71 -12.60
CA ILE A 116 9.37 3.68 -11.55
C ILE A 116 10.18 3.07 -10.39
N TYR A 117 10.77 1.88 -10.58
CA TYR A 117 11.42 1.17 -9.47
C TYR A 117 12.76 1.77 -9.07
N MET A 118 13.55 2.32 -10.00
CA MET A 118 14.87 2.92 -9.70
C MET A 118 14.85 4.44 -9.82
N GLU A 119 14.27 4.97 -10.88
CA GLU A 119 14.10 6.40 -11.12
C GLU A 119 12.74 6.63 -11.77
N LEU A 120 12.25 7.86 -11.79
CA LEU A 120 11.02 8.22 -12.48
C LEU A 120 11.38 8.70 -13.91
N PRO A 121 10.96 7.98 -14.96
CA PRO A 121 11.22 8.39 -16.34
C PRO A 121 10.68 9.79 -16.65
N SER A 122 11.39 10.54 -17.48
CA SER A 122 11.05 11.93 -17.82
C SER A 122 9.62 12.10 -18.38
N HIS A 123 9.19 11.21 -19.28
CA HIS A 123 7.81 11.21 -19.80
C HIS A 123 6.75 11.14 -18.68
N LEU A 124 6.99 10.32 -17.65
CA LEU A 124 6.08 10.12 -16.52
C LEU A 124 6.14 11.24 -15.48
N MET A 125 7.12 12.15 -15.58
CA MET A 125 7.20 13.37 -14.76
C MET A 125 6.36 14.52 -15.34
N SER A 126 5.89 14.41 -16.58
CA SER A 126 5.03 15.44 -17.17
C SER A 126 3.70 15.55 -16.41
N ASP A 127 3.16 16.77 -16.31
CA ASP A 127 1.91 17.05 -15.61
C ASP A 127 0.78 16.16 -16.14
N GLN A 128 0.62 16.10 -17.48
CA GLN A 128 -0.45 15.33 -18.12
C GLN A 128 -0.31 13.82 -17.85
N ALA A 129 0.88 13.24 -18.04
CA ALA A 129 1.08 11.82 -17.75
C ALA A 129 0.81 11.50 -16.27
N THR A 130 1.21 12.41 -15.37
CA THR A 130 0.95 12.25 -13.93
C THR A 130 -0.54 12.27 -13.63
N VAL A 131 -1.30 13.20 -14.22
CA VAL A 131 -2.77 13.25 -14.13
C VAL A 131 -3.39 11.96 -14.60
N ASP A 132 -3.03 11.49 -15.79
CA ASP A 132 -3.70 10.35 -16.39
C ASP A 132 -3.42 9.05 -15.63
N TRP A 133 -2.16 8.84 -15.22
CA TRP A 133 -1.78 7.67 -14.42
C TRP A 133 -2.36 7.69 -13.02
N CYS A 134 -2.33 8.84 -12.31
CA CYS A 134 -2.97 8.95 -11.00
C CYS A 134 -4.48 8.72 -11.09
N THR A 135 -5.13 9.24 -12.13
CA THR A 135 -6.55 9.02 -12.40
C THR A 135 -6.85 7.54 -12.62
N LEU A 136 -6.05 6.84 -13.43
CA LEU A 136 -6.20 5.41 -13.63
C LEU A 136 -6.04 4.64 -12.31
N PHE A 137 -5.00 4.93 -11.51
CA PHE A 137 -4.80 4.25 -10.22
C PHE A 137 -5.97 4.48 -9.27
N LEU A 138 -6.49 5.71 -9.17
CA LEU A 138 -7.64 6.01 -8.34
C LEU A 138 -8.92 5.34 -8.84
N ARG A 139 -9.12 5.23 -10.17
CA ARG A 139 -10.24 4.46 -10.75
C ARG A 139 -10.15 2.97 -10.40
N ILE A 140 -8.95 2.39 -10.44
CA ILE A 140 -8.72 0.98 -10.04
C ILE A 140 -8.99 0.78 -8.55
N ILE A 141 -8.59 1.75 -7.72
CA ILE A 141 -8.85 1.73 -6.28
C ILE A 141 -10.34 1.88 -5.99
N ASP A 142 -11.05 2.77 -6.68
CA ASP A 142 -12.47 3.01 -6.44
C ASP A 142 -13.39 1.95 -7.06
N LYS A 143 -12.90 1.18 -8.05
CA LYS A 143 -13.66 0.11 -8.70
C LYS A 143 -14.26 -0.84 -7.66
N THR A 144 -15.57 -1.01 -7.75
CA THR A 144 -16.29 -2.08 -7.04
C THR A 144 -15.71 -3.44 -7.46
N PRO A 145 -15.24 -4.26 -6.52
CA PRO A 145 -14.67 -5.57 -6.83
C PRO A 145 -15.65 -6.40 -7.67
N PRO A 146 -15.25 -6.90 -8.85
CA PRO A 146 -16.10 -7.76 -9.66
C PRO A 146 -16.52 -9.02 -8.89
N PRO A 147 -17.69 -9.63 -9.19
CA PRO A 147 -18.17 -10.82 -8.49
C PRO A 147 -17.16 -11.98 -8.48
N CYS A 148 -16.41 -12.18 -9.57
CA CYS A 148 -15.37 -13.20 -9.67
C CYS A 148 -14.20 -13.01 -8.69
N SER A 149 -14.04 -11.80 -8.14
CA SER A 149 -12.97 -11.47 -7.19
C SER A 149 -13.40 -11.55 -5.72
N MET A 150 -14.67 -11.89 -5.47
CA MET A 150 -15.30 -11.90 -4.15
C MET A 150 -15.68 -13.30 -3.67
N THR A 151 -15.31 -14.35 -4.40
CA THR A 151 -15.54 -15.74 -4.04
C THR A 151 -14.50 -16.25 -3.04
N GLY A 152 -14.90 -17.18 -2.18
CA GLY A 152 -14.00 -17.84 -1.22
C GLY A 152 -13.72 -17.02 0.03
N GLU A 153 -12.76 -17.50 0.81
CA GLU A 153 -12.30 -16.86 2.05
C GLU A 153 -11.50 -15.60 1.75
N PRO A 154 -11.34 -14.67 2.73
CA PRO A 154 -10.55 -13.46 2.56
C PRO A 154 -9.17 -13.71 1.93
N ALA A 155 -8.46 -14.77 2.35
CA ALA A 155 -7.15 -15.13 1.82
C ALA A 155 -7.18 -15.47 0.31
N ASP A 156 -8.23 -16.14 -0.18
CA ASP A 156 -8.39 -16.48 -1.59
C ASP A 156 -8.66 -15.23 -2.44
N ARG A 157 -9.50 -14.32 -1.92
CA ARG A 157 -9.82 -13.04 -2.58
C ARG A 157 -8.57 -12.24 -2.85
N GLU A 158 -7.62 -12.19 -1.90
CA GLU A 158 -6.33 -11.50 -2.06
C GLU A 158 -5.47 -12.07 -3.20
N LEU A 159 -5.66 -13.34 -3.56
CA LEU A 159 -4.93 -13.99 -4.63
C LEU A 159 -5.49 -13.69 -6.02
N THR A 160 -6.70 -13.15 -6.12
CA THR A 160 -7.33 -12.82 -7.41
C THR A 160 -6.58 -11.71 -8.16
N HIS A 161 -6.71 -11.69 -9.48
CA HIS A 161 -6.03 -10.70 -10.30
C HIS A 161 -6.55 -9.26 -10.06
N TRP A 162 -7.83 -9.10 -9.75
CA TRP A 162 -8.43 -7.80 -9.41
C TRP A 162 -7.88 -7.21 -8.11
N TRP A 163 -7.81 -8.00 -7.04
CA TRP A 163 -7.23 -7.55 -5.78
C TRP A 163 -5.73 -7.27 -5.88
N LYS A 164 -5.01 -8.07 -6.67
CA LYS A 164 -3.60 -7.79 -7.00
C LYS A 164 -3.44 -6.51 -7.82
N SER A 165 -4.37 -6.20 -8.73
CA SER A 165 -4.37 -4.93 -9.48
C SER A 165 -4.57 -3.74 -8.55
N LYS A 166 -5.56 -3.80 -7.65
CA LYS A 166 -5.80 -2.79 -6.64
C LYS A 166 -4.58 -2.60 -5.72
N LYS A 167 -3.97 -3.68 -5.25
CA LYS A 167 -2.70 -3.64 -4.48
C LYS A 167 -1.61 -2.84 -5.22
N TRP A 168 -1.38 -3.11 -6.50
CA TRP A 168 -0.31 -2.44 -7.25
C TRP A 168 -0.65 -0.98 -7.56
N ALA A 169 -1.92 -0.62 -7.73
CA ALA A 169 -2.35 0.78 -7.83
C ALA A 169 -2.00 1.56 -6.56
N TYR A 170 -2.34 1.02 -5.38
CA TYR A 170 -1.92 1.55 -4.08
C TYR A 170 -0.38 1.68 -3.97
N ALA A 171 0.34 0.60 -4.29
CA ALA A 171 1.80 0.57 -4.20
C ALA A 171 2.47 1.62 -5.10
N ASN A 172 1.94 1.84 -6.31
CA ASN A 172 2.45 2.83 -7.26
C ASN A 172 2.21 4.26 -6.77
N LEU A 173 1.00 4.58 -6.32
CA LEU A 173 0.69 5.90 -5.74
C LEU A 173 1.57 6.21 -4.52
N ASN A 174 1.76 5.22 -3.63
CA ASN A 174 2.64 5.36 -2.47
C ASN A 174 4.10 5.55 -2.89
N ARG A 175 4.58 4.81 -3.89
CA ARG A 175 5.95 4.97 -4.42
C ARG A 175 6.16 6.36 -4.99
N LEU A 176 5.20 6.86 -5.77
CA LEU A 176 5.23 8.21 -6.32
C LEU A 176 5.36 9.21 -5.19
N PHE A 177 4.55 9.11 -4.14
CA PHE A 177 4.63 10.05 -3.02
C PHE A 177 5.95 9.94 -2.23
N VAL A 178 6.25 8.75 -1.70
CA VAL A 178 7.39 8.52 -0.78
C VAL A 178 8.72 8.88 -1.44
N ARG A 179 8.89 8.57 -2.73
CA ARG A 179 10.19 8.66 -3.39
C ARG A 179 10.37 9.88 -4.29
N TYR A 180 9.31 10.30 -4.97
CA TYR A 180 9.41 11.32 -6.02
C TYR A 180 8.60 12.57 -5.69
N GLY A 181 7.50 12.41 -4.95
CA GLY A 181 6.52 13.43 -4.63
C GLY A 181 6.81 14.19 -3.34
N ASN A 182 7.79 13.75 -2.55
CA ASN A 182 8.16 14.36 -1.28
C ASN A 182 9.49 15.14 -1.41
N PRO A 183 9.47 16.48 -1.38
CA PRO A 183 10.70 17.28 -1.46
C PRO A 183 11.74 16.96 -0.38
N SER A 184 11.30 16.48 0.79
CA SER A 184 12.20 16.08 1.88
C SER A 184 12.85 14.70 1.66
N ALA A 185 12.30 13.88 0.77
CA ALA A 185 12.87 12.59 0.39
C ALA A 185 13.88 12.71 -0.77
N LEU A 186 13.94 13.85 -1.44
CA LEU A 186 14.92 14.12 -2.49
C LEU A 186 16.32 14.33 -1.86
N GLY A 187 17.33 13.70 -2.46
CA GLY A 187 18.72 13.90 -2.06
C GLY A 187 19.22 15.29 -2.44
N LYS A 188 20.29 15.76 -1.78
CA LYS A 188 20.91 17.07 -2.09
C LYS A 188 21.47 17.17 -3.52
N SER A 189 21.65 16.04 -4.20
CA SER A 189 22.12 15.91 -5.58
C SER A 189 21.00 15.59 -6.59
N SER A 190 19.73 15.63 -6.18
CA SER A 190 18.61 15.35 -7.09
C SER A 190 18.49 16.41 -8.18
N LYS A 191 18.18 15.99 -9.41
CA LYS A 191 18.05 16.90 -10.56
C LYS A 191 16.93 17.94 -10.32
N PRO A 192 17.05 19.17 -10.85
CA PRO A 192 16.04 20.24 -10.65
C PRO A 192 14.61 19.80 -10.99
N ASP A 193 14.44 18.99 -12.04
CA ASP A 193 13.14 18.50 -12.51
C ASP A 193 12.40 17.69 -11.44
N TYR A 194 13.13 16.93 -10.60
CA TYR A 194 12.52 16.20 -9.49
C TYR A 194 11.98 17.13 -8.40
N ALA A 195 12.64 18.27 -8.15
CA ALA A 195 12.17 19.24 -7.17
C ALA A 195 10.87 19.91 -7.63
N GLN A 196 10.76 20.22 -8.92
CA GLN A 196 9.53 20.74 -9.52
C GLN A 196 8.40 19.70 -9.46
N TYR A 197 8.68 18.46 -9.88
CA TYR A 197 7.74 17.34 -9.80
C TYR A 197 7.25 17.13 -8.37
N ALA A 198 8.15 17.07 -7.38
CA ALA A 198 7.81 16.86 -5.99
C ALA A 198 6.89 17.96 -5.45
N LYS A 199 7.17 19.22 -5.80
CA LYS A 199 6.33 20.35 -5.40
C LYS A 199 4.92 20.21 -6.00
N MET A 200 4.82 19.94 -7.29
CA MET A 200 3.55 19.72 -7.98
C MET A 200 2.76 18.55 -7.37
N PHE A 201 3.42 17.40 -7.19
CA PHE A 201 2.84 16.20 -6.58
C PHE A 201 2.26 16.50 -5.20
N MET A 202 3.03 17.16 -4.33
CA MET A 202 2.62 17.51 -2.97
C MET A 202 1.40 18.42 -2.94
N THR A 203 1.27 19.37 -3.89
CA THR A 203 0.20 20.36 -3.87
C THR A 203 -1.06 19.94 -4.60
N ALA A 204 -0.94 19.20 -5.70
CA ALA A 204 -2.06 18.88 -6.58
C ALA A 204 -2.52 17.43 -6.48
N PHE A 205 -1.60 16.49 -6.24
CA PHE A 205 -1.90 15.05 -6.36
C PHE A 205 -2.06 14.37 -5.00
N ALA A 206 -1.18 14.65 -4.04
CA ALA A 206 -1.25 14.04 -2.71
C ALA A 206 -2.60 14.30 -2.00
N PRO A 207 -3.22 15.49 -2.06
CA PRO A 207 -4.55 15.72 -1.47
C PRO A 207 -5.67 14.90 -2.15
N GLU A 208 -5.66 14.77 -3.47
CA GLU A 208 -6.67 13.99 -4.20
C GLU A 208 -6.51 12.49 -3.96
N ILE A 209 -5.27 11.99 -3.87
CA ILE A 209 -4.99 10.61 -3.47
C ILE A 209 -5.47 10.35 -2.04
N LEU A 210 -5.15 11.26 -1.12
CA LEU A 210 -5.62 11.19 0.27
C LEU A 210 -7.15 11.09 0.33
N LYS A 211 -7.86 11.95 -0.41
CA LYS A 211 -9.32 11.93 -0.51
C LYS A 211 -9.84 10.57 -1.01
N GLY A 212 -9.25 10.04 -2.09
CA GLY A 212 -9.61 8.72 -2.60
C GLY A 212 -9.39 7.60 -1.57
N TYR A 213 -8.30 7.66 -0.79
CA TYR A 213 -8.02 6.68 0.25
C TYR A 213 -8.99 6.79 1.43
N LEU A 214 -9.30 8.00 1.88
CA LEU A 214 -10.29 8.25 2.93
C LEU A 214 -11.67 7.72 2.52
N GLN A 215 -12.08 7.90 1.27
CA GLN A 215 -13.34 7.31 0.76
C GLN A 215 -13.35 5.78 0.84
N GLN A 216 -12.22 5.11 0.56
CA GLN A 216 -12.13 3.66 0.72
C GLN A 216 -12.20 3.24 2.18
N VAL A 217 -11.57 4.00 3.08
CA VAL A 217 -11.66 3.79 4.53
C VAL A 217 -13.12 3.94 4.99
N ASP A 218 -13.81 4.99 4.57
CA ASP A 218 -15.21 5.22 4.96
C ASP A 218 -16.11 4.05 4.53
N LYS A 219 -15.96 3.56 3.29
CA LYS A 219 -16.70 2.39 2.77
C LYS A 219 -16.36 1.11 3.57
N TRP A 220 -15.11 0.95 3.99
CA TRP A 220 -14.67 -0.21 4.77
C TRP A 220 -15.21 -0.16 6.20
N VAL A 221 -15.09 1.00 6.86
CA VAL A 221 -15.60 1.24 8.22
C VAL A 221 -17.12 1.06 8.29
N SER A 222 -17.85 1.49 7.26
CA SER A 222 -19.32 1.32 7.22
C SER A 222 -19.76 -0.12 6.89
N GLY A 223 -18.84 -1.06 6.70
CA GLY A 223 -19.13 -2.44 6.27
C GLY A 223 -19.59 -2.57 4.81
N GLY A 224 -19.49 -1.49 4.02
CA GLY A 224 -19.93 -1.46 2.62
C GLY A 224 -18.91 -2.00 1.62
N LEU A 225 -17.66 -2.19 2.05
CA LEU A 225 -16.57 -2.69 1.21
C LEU A 225 -15.58 -3.52 2.03
N TRP A 226 -15.33 -4.76 1.60
CA TRP A 226 -14.17 -5.51 2.10
C TRP A 226 -12.88 -4.94 1.49
N LEU A 227 -11.81 -4.82 2.27
CA LEU A 227 -10.46 -4.43 1.81
C LEU A 227 -9.46 -5.51 2.20
N SER A 228 -8.55 -5.82 1.27
CA SER A 228 -7.45 -6.75 1.55
C SER A 228 -6.40 -6.15 2.50
N LYS A 229 -5.64 -7.01 3.17
CA LYS A 229 -4.51 -6.60 4.04
C LYS A 229 -3.54 -5.67 3.30
N PRO A 230 -3.11 -5.93 2.06
CA PRO A 230 -2.25 -4.99 1.33
C PRO A 230 -2.90 -3.62 1.06
N ALA A 231 -4.21 -3.55 0.82
CA ALA A 231 -4.90 -2.28 0.59
C ALA A 231 -4.93 -1.43 1.88
N LEU A 232 -5.23 -2.06 3.03
CA LEU A 232 -5.16 -1.42 4.34
C LEU A 232 -3.74 -0.97 4.66
N TYR A 233 -2.75 -1.85 4.48
CA TYR A 233 -1.34 -1.56 4.68
C TYR A 233 -0.88 -0.33 3.88
N TYR A 234 -1.10 -0.31 2.57
CA TYR A 234 -0.67 0.84 1.75
C TYR A 234 -1.47 2.10 2.07
N THR A 235 -2.75 1.98 2.45
CA THR A 235 -3.52 3.13 2.93
C THR A 235 -2.82 3.75 4.15
N LEU A 236 -2.47 2.94 5.15
CA LEU A 236 -1.81 3.39 6.37
C LEU A 236 -0.42 3.98 6.12
N VAL A 237 0.38 3.35 5.25
CA VAL A 237 1.70 3.89 4.86
C VAL A 237 1.57 5.25 4.19
N PHE A 238 0.53 5.46 3.37
CA PHE A 238 0.28 6.76 2.75
C PHE A 238 -0.15 7.82 3.78
N LEU A 239 -1.05 7.44 4.69
CA LEU A 239 -1.48 8.30 5.79
C LEU A 239 -0.31 8.70 6.69
N GLU A 240 0.63 7.78 6.96
CA GLU A 240 1.86 8.05 7.71
C GLU A 240 2.70 9.14 7.04
N GLU A 241 2.90 9.07 5.74
CA GLU A 241 3.64 10.08 4.99
C GLU A 241 2.91 11.43 4.97
N CYS A 242 1.56 11.44 4.97
CA CYS A 242 0.76 12.65 5.03
C CYS A 242 0.93 13.44 6.34
N VAL A 243 1.40 12.80 7.43
CA VAL A 243 1.61 13.44 8.73
C VAL A 243 2.70 14.52 8.66
N LYS A 244 3.75 14.31 7.86
CA LYS A 244 4.99 15.13 7.92
C LYS A 244 4.81 16.48 7.21
N PRO A 245 4.44 16.56 5.93
CA PRO A 245 4.34 17.83 5.22
C PRO A 245 3.13 18.64 5.70
N LYS A 246 3.30 19.93 5.96
CA LYS A 246 2.18 20.79 6.40
C LYS A 246 1.03 20.83 5.39
N ALA A 247 1.33 20.91 4.09
CA ALA A 247 0.33 21.02 3.03
C ALA A 247 -0.66 19.85 3.02
N VAL A 248 -0.19 18.62 3.22
CA VAL A 248 -1.05 17.42 3.22
C VAL A 248 -1.64 17.18 4.61
N TRP A 249 -0.91 17.49 5.68
CA TRP A 249 -1.41 17.40 7.05
C TRP A 249 -2.68 18.22 7.26
N ASP A 250 -2.76 19.42 6.70
CA ASP A 250 -3.94 20.28 6.87
C ASP A 250 -5.21 19.64 6.27
N HIS A 251 -5.07 18.72 5.30
CA HIS A 251 -6.16 17.89 4.76
C HIS A 251 -6.42 16.62 5.58
N LEU A 252 -5.39 16.00 6.16
CA LEU A 252 -5.53 14.78 6.98
C LEU A 252 -6.10 15.09 8.38
N LYS A 253 -5.69 16.20 8.99
CA LYS A 253 -5.97 16.57 10.37
C LYS A 253 -7.45 16.44 10.78
N PRO A 254 -8.44 16.89 9.97
CA PRO A 254 -9.85 16.80 10.35
C PRO A 254 -10.35 15.35 10.54
N HIS A 255 -9.66 14.38 9.97
CA HIS A 255 -10.07 12.97 9.98
C HIS A 255 -9.39 12.15 11.08
N ILE A 256 -8.42 12.71 11.81
CA ILE A 256 -7.57 11.94 12.73
C ILE A 256 -8.35 11.23 13.83
N GLU A 257 -9.34 11.89 14.43
CA GLU A 257 -10.15 11.29 15.49
C GLU A 257 -10.91 10.05 14.98
N ASN A 258 -11.59 10.20 13.84
CA ASN A 258 -12.31 9.09 13.20
C ASN A 258 -11.37 7.98 12.73
N LEU A 259 -10.21 8.34 12.15
CA LEU A 259 -9.21 7.35 11.73
C LEU A 259 -8.69 6.56 12.92
N VAL A 260 -8.37 7.22 14.05
CA VAL A 260 -7.92 6.55 15.26
C VAL A 260 -8.99 5.60 15.78
N ALA A 261 -10.23 6.06 15.91
CA ALA A 261 -11.32 5.29 16.50
C ALA A 261 -11.80 4.13 15.61
N HIS A 262 -11.85 4.32 14.29
CA HIS A 262 -12.55 3.40 13.39
C HIS A 262 -11.65 2.67 12.39
N LEU A 263 -10.40 3.10 12.19
CA LEU A 263 -9.44 2.39 11.35
C LEU A 263 -8.28 1.84 12.17
N ILE A 264 -7.55 2.70 12.88
CA ILE A 264 -6.32 2.32 13.58
C ILE A 264 -6.63 1.40 14.77
N PHE A 265 -7.54 1.79 15.65
CA PHE A 265 -7.84 1.03 16.86
C PHE A 265 -8.40 -0.37 16.55
N PRO A 266 -9.38 -0.56 15.64
CA PRO A 266 -9.84 -1.89 15.26
C PRO A 266 -8.74 -2.78 14.68
N LEU A 267 -7.80 -2.21 13.89
CA LEU A 267 -6.67 -2.97 13.34
C LEU A 267 -5.62 -3.38 14.39
N LEU A 268 -5.62 -2.75 15.56
CA LEU A 268 -4.71 -3.10 16.65
C LEU A 268 -5.33 -4.11 17.63
N CYS A 269 -6.65 -4.24 17.65
CA CYS A 269 -7.37 -5.23 18.45
C CYS A 269 -7.20 -6.63 17.86
N GLN A 270 -7.26 -7.67 18.71
CA GLN A 270 -7.24 -9.06 18.27
C GLN A 270 -8.45 -9.38 17.39
N THR A 271 -8.20 -10.08 16.27
CA THR A 271 -9.24 -10.62 15.40
C THR A 271 -9.73 -11.99 15.87
N ASP A 272 -10.82 -12.49 15.30
CA ASP A 272 -11.26 -13.87 15.58
C ASP A 272 -10.21 -14.89 15.15
N GLU A 273 -9.54 -14.66 14.01
CA GLU A 273 -8.42 -15.49 13.53
C GLU A 273 -7.24 -15.49 14.52
N ASP A 274 -6.95 -14.34 15.15
CA ASP A 274 -5.89 -14.24 16.15
C ASP A 274 -6.21 -15.06 17.40
N ILE A 275 -7.45 -15.00 17.88
CA ILE A 275 -7.89 -15.75 19.06
C ILE A 275 -7.92 -17.25 18.76
N GLU A 276 -8.46 -17.64 17.61
CA GLU A 276 -8.44 -19.05 17.18
C GLU A 276 -7.01 -19.57 17.08
N LEU A 277 -6.08 -18.79 16.52
CA LEU A 277 -4.68 -19.18 16.45
C LEU A 277 -4.02 -19.22 17.82
N PHE A 278 -4.34 -18.28 18.71
CA PHE A 278 -3.85 -18.29 20.09
C PHE A 278 -4.27 -19.59 20.81
N ASP A 279 -5.52 -20.02 20.64
CA ASP A 279 -6.06 -21.21 21.30
C ASP A 279 -5.58 -22.52 20.65
N SER A 280 -5.50 -22.56 19.32
CA SER A 280 -5.20 -23.78 18.54
C SER A 280 -3.70 -24.04 18.34
N ASP A 281 -2.90 -22.98 18.17
CA ASP A 281 -1.44 -23.05 18.00
C ASP A 281 -0.75 -21.80 18.59
N PRO A 282 -0.60 -21.73 19.93
CA PRO A 282 0.03 -20.60 20.61
C PRO A 282 1.46 -20.30 20.13
N ALA A 283 2.19 -21.32 19.66
CA ALA A 283 3.56 -21.15 19.17
C ALA A 283 3.58 -20.38 17.84
N GLU A 284 2.70 -20.75 16.90
CA GLU A 284 2.52 -20.02 15.64
C GLU A 284 1.95 -18.62 15.89
N TYR A 285 1.01 -18.45 16.83
CA TYR A 285 0.53 -17.12 17.25
C TYR A 285 1.69 -16.22 17.69
N LEU A 286 2.54 -16.70 18.60
CA LEU A 286 3.71 -15.95 19.08
C LEU A 286 4.70 -15.69 17.95
N HIS A 287 4.98 -16.67 17.09
CA HIS A 287 5.85 -16.50 15.94
C HIS A 287 5.35 -15.35 15.04
N ARG A 288 4.05 -15.30 14.72
CA ARG A 288 3.46 -14.22 13.92
C ARG A 288 3.51 -12.86 14.61
N LYS A 289 3.15 -12.79 15.90
CA LYS A 289 3.10 -11.51 16.63
C LYS A 289 4.50 -10.95 16.94
N LEU A 290 5.51 -11.81 17.09
CA LEU A 290 6.89 -11.40 17.39
C LEU A 290 7.73 -11.17 16.13
N ASN A 291 7.47 -11.89 15.03
CA ASN A 291 8.20 -11.70 13.78
C ASN A 291 7.59 -10.61 12.89
N LEU A 292 7.88 -9.36 13.27
CA LEU A 292 7.58 -8.14 12.50
C LEU A 292 8.16 -8.12 11.08
N PHE A 293 9.03 -9.06 10.71
CA PHE A 293 9.78 -9.07 9.44
C PHE A 293 9.26 -10.04 8.39
N GLU A 294 8.36 -10.98 8.71
CA GLU A 294 7.89 -11.99 7.75
C GLU A 294 6.72 -11.53 6.88
N GLU A 295 5.80 -10.71 7.39
CA GLU A 295 4.63 -10.26 6.61
C GLU A 295 4.89 -8.90 5.94
N VAL A 296 5.18 -8.92 4.62
CA VAL A 296 5.53 -7.74 3.80
C VAL A 296 4.43 -6.66 3.76
N SER A 297 3.21 -6.94 4.25
CA SER A 297 2.08 -6.01 4.23
C SER A 297 1.13 -6.16 5.43
N ALA A 298 1.67 -6.20 6.65
CA ALA A 298 0.90 -6.27 7.91
C ALA A 298 0.20 -4.94 8.25
N PRO A 299 -1.15 -4.86 8.26
CA PRO A 299 -1.87 -3.62 8.53
C PRO A 299 -1.69 -3.09 9.96
N ASP A 300 -1.60 -3.98 10.96
CA ASP A 300 -1.45 -3.63 12.37
C ASP A 300 -0.06 -3.00 12.66
N ALA A 301 1.00 -3.51 12.02
CA ALA A 301 2.32 -2.91 12.05
C ALA A 301 2.32 -1.52 11.40
N ALA A 302 1.64 -1.35 10.26
CA ALA A 302 1.49 -0.05 9.62
C ALA A 302 0.67 0.94 10.47
N ALA A 303 -0.37 0.48 11.16
CA ALA A 303 -1.16 1.29 12.09
C ALA A 303 -0.32 1.75 13.29
N THR A 304 0.53 0.86 13.81
CA THR A 304 1.51 1.16 14.86
C THR A 304 2.50 2.24 14.40
N ASN A 305 3.08 2.09 13.21
CA ASN A 305 4.00 3.07 12.63
C ASN A 305 3.33 4.44 12.41
N PHE A 306 2.08 4.43 11.94
CA PHE A 306 1.27 5.64 11.82
C PHE A 306 1.10 6.38 13.16
N LEU A 307 0.74 5.67 14.25
CA LEU A 307 0.61 6.28 15.59
C LEU A 307 1.93 6.88 16.08
N ILE A 308 3.04 6.17 15.87
CA ILE A 308 4.38 6.63 16.26
C ILE A 308 4.76 7.89 15.46
N ALA A 309 4.54 7.89 14.14
CA ALA A 309 4.79 9.06 13.29
C ALA A 309 3.90 10.25 13.70
N LEU A 310 2.62 10.01 13.93
CA LEU A 310 1.64 11.02 14.34
C LEU A 310 2.05 11.71 15.64
N THR A 311 2.41 10.93 16.67
CA THR A 311 2.79 11.47 17.99
C THR A 311 4.17 12.13 18.00
N LYS A 312 5.14 11.62 17.23
CA LYS A 312 6.46 12.24 17.09
C LYS A 312 6.39 13.57 16.34
N THR A 313 5.63 13.64 15.26
CA THR A 313 5.58 14.82 14.37
C THR A 313 4.54 15.84 14.82
N ARG A 314 3.39 15.41 15.35
CA ARG A 314 2.25 16.27 15.71
C ARG A 314 1.92 16.12 17.20
N LYS A 315 2.83 16.53 18.08
CA LYS A 315 2.74 16.37 19.55
C LYS A 315 1.38 16.67 20.22
N LYS A 316 0.57 17.58 19.66
CA LYS A 316 -0.78 17.86 20.17
C LYS A 316 -1.70 16.64 20.07
N GLN A 317 -1.51 15.80 19.06
CA GLN A 317 -2.29 14.59 18.81
C GLN A 317 -2.03 13.50 19.85
N THR A 318 -0.86 13.53 20.51
CA THR A 318 -0.54 12.60 21.61
C THR A 318 -1.61 12.65 22.70
N PHE A 319 -2.07 13.85 23.09
CA PHE A 319 -3.12 13.98 24.10
C PHE A 319 -4.47 13.43 23.63
N SER A 320 -4.83 13.63 22.36
CA SER A 320 -6.05 13.08 21.78
C SER A 320 -6.03 11.54 21.79
N ILE A 321 -4.91 10.93 21.40
CA ILE A 321 -4.76 9.47 21.43
C ILE A 321 -4.83 8.93 22.86
N LEU A 322 -4.16 9.58 23.80
CA LEU A 322 -4.21 9.17 25.22
C LEU A 322 -5.61 9.32 25.81
N THR A 323 -6.33 10.37 25.43
CA THR A 323 -7.73 10.57 25.82
C THR A 323 -8.60 9.43 25.29
N PHE A 324 -8.41 9.05 24.03
CA PHE A 324 -9.09 7.91 23.42
C PHE A 324 -8.78 6.61 24.17
N VAL A 325 -7.51 6.28 24.42
CA VAL A 325 -7.14 5.07 25.18
C VAL A 325 -7.77 5.09 26.59
N ASN A 326 -7.63 6.20 27.32
CA ASN A 326 -8.24 6.34 28.65
C ASN A 326 -9.75 6.10 28.60
N SER A 327 -10.44 6.57 27.55
CA SER A 327 -11.88 6.32 27.39
C SER A 327 -12.20 4.84 27.22
N VAL A 328 -11.40 4.09 26.45
CA VAL A 328 -11.59 2.65 26.23
C VAL A 328 -11.36 1.85 27.52
N VAL A 329 -10.23 2.08 28.20
CA VAL A 329 -9.91 1.33 29.43
C VAL A 329 -10.86 1.68 30.58
N SER A 330 -11.33 2.93 30.67
CA SER A 330 -12.33 3.35 31.66
C SER A 330 -13.70 2.75 31.36
N LYS A 331 -14.09 2.66 30.08
CA LYS A 331 -15.32 1.97 29.66
C LYS A 331 -15.27 0.50 30.03
N TYR A 332 -14.13 -0.18 29.81
CA TYR A 332 -13.95 -1.57 30.23
C TYR A 332 -14.04 -1.74 31.75
N GLU A 333 -13.38 -0.85 32.52
CA GLU A 333 -13.38 -0.92 33.99
C GLU A 333 -14.78 -0.73 34.58
N SER A 334 -15.59 0.15 33.99
CA SER A 334 -16.95 0.47 34.45
C SER A 334 -18.05 -0.43 33.88
N ALA A 335 -17.75 -1.25 32.88
CA ALA A 335 -18.72 -2.16 32.28
C ALA A 335 -19.04 -3.35 33.21
N PRO A 336 -20.31 -3.79 33.26
CA PRO A 336 -20.68 -5.09 33.82
C PRO A 336 -19.87 -6.24 33.20
N ASP A 337 -19.62 -7.31 33.97
CA ASP A 337 -18.75 -8.40 33.53
C ASP A 337 -19.21 -9.07 32.22
N ASP A 338 -20.51 -9.13 31.96
CA ASP A 338 -21.11 -9.67 30.73
C ASP A 338 -21.02 -8.72 29.51
N GLN A 339 -20.65 -7.46 29.73
CA GLN A 339 -20.55 -6.41 28.70
C GLN A 339 -19.11 -5.92 28.50
N LYS A 340 -18.14 -6.52 29.20
CA LYS A 340 -16.73 -6.21 29.03
C LYS A 340 -16.24 -6.63 27.65
N LEU A 341 -15.45 -5.75 27.04
CA LEU A 341 -14.83 -5.96 25.73
C LEU A 341 -13.32 -6.13 25.91
N PRO A 342 -12.83 -7.33 26.28
CA PRO A 342 -11.42 -7.58 26.59
C PRO A 342 -10.49 -7.30 25.41
N ARG A 343 -10.93 -7.58 24.19
CA ARG A 343 -10.16 -7.29 22.97
C ARG A 343 -9.94 -5.79 22.76
N GLU A 344 -10.96 -4.97 23.03
CA GLU A 344 -10.82 -3.51 22.97
C GLU A 344 -9.84 -3.00 24.03
N LYS A 345 -9.88 -3.59 25.23
CA LYS A 345 -8.91 -3.27 26.28
C LYS A 345 -7.48 -3.63 25.86
N GLU A 346 -7.26 -4.85 25.34
CA GLU A 346 -5.94 -5.28 24.85
C GLU A 346 -5.42 -4.32 23.77
N GLY A 347 -6.26 -3.97 22.78
CA GLY A 347 -5.92 -3.01 21.74
C GLY A 347 -5.53 -1.64 22.30
N ALA A 348 -6.20 -1.17 23.36
CA ALA A 348 -5.87 0.09 24.02
C ALA A 348 -4.52 0.00 24.77
N LEU A 349 -4.25 -1.11 25.44
CA LEU A 349 -2.95 -1.37 26.07
C LEU A 349 -1.83 -1.44 25.03
N ARG A 350 -2.08 -2.09 23.88
CA ARG A 350 -1.16 -2.15 22.73
C ARG A 350 -0.88 -0.77 22.14
N MET A 351 -1.88 0.10 22.02
CA MET A 351 -1.68 1.50 21.61
C MET A 351 -0.74 2.25 22.56
N ILE A 352 -0.93 2.11 23.88
CA ILE A 352 -0.06 2.74 24.88
C ILE A 352 1.37 2.17 24.81
N GLY A 353 1.51 0.85 24.73
CA GLY A 353 2.80 0.19 24.60
C GLY A 353 3.56 0.66 23.36
N SER A 354 2.89 0.80 22.23
CA SER A 354 3.46 1.32 20.98
C SER A 354 3.98 2.75 21.09
N LEU A 355 3.36 3.55 21.96
CA LEU A 355 3.73 4.95 22.21
C LEU A 355 4.74 5.12 23.35
N ALA A 356 5.21 4.03 23.98
CA ALA A 356 6.15 4.07 25.10
C ALA A 356 7.36 4.98 24.85
N SER A 357 7.98 4.87 23.66
CA SER A 357 9.14 5.69 23.28
C SER A 357 8.87 7.20 23.24
N VAL A 358 7.61 7.61 23.09
CA VAL A 358 7.18 9.01 23.05
C VAL A 358 6.71 9.47 24.43
N ILE A 359 5.85 8.68 25.10
CA ILE A 359 5.22 9.06 26.38
C ILE A 359 6.18 8.95 27.57
N LEU A 360 7.20 8.09 27.50
CA LEU A 360 8.26 7.96 28.52
C LEU A 360 9.52 8.78 28.15
N GLY A 361 9.47 9.58 27.09
CA GLY A 361 10.59 10.45 26.72
C GLY A 361 10.91 11.45 27.83
N LYS A 362 12.19 11.80 28.00
CA LYS A 362 12.70 12.71 29.06
C LYS A 362 11.97 14.05 29.22
N LYS A 363 11.27 14.51 28.19
CA LYS A 363 10.53 15.79 28.15
C LYS A 363 9.00 15.59 28.11
N SER A 364 8.53 14.38 28.35
CA SER A 364 7.11 14.06 28.31
C SER A 364 6.43 14.54 29.59
N PRO A 365 5.38 15.37 29.50
CA PRO A 365 4.68 15.90 30.69
C PRO A 365 3.79 14.87 31.40
N ILE A 366 3.72 13.65 30.86
CA ILE A 366 2.84 12.57 31.32
C ILE A 366 3.61 11.32 31.75
N ALA A 367 4.95 11.35 31.74
CA ALA A 367 5.77 10.20 32.07
C ALA A 367 5.42 9.66 33.48
N ASP A 368 5.25 10.55 34.45
CA ASP A 368 4.89 10.20 35.82
C ASP A 368 3.46 9.65 35.97
N GLN A 369 2.58 9.88 34.98
CA GLN A 369 1.21 9.36 34.99
C GLN A 369 1.13 7.91 34.51
N VAL A 370 2.19 7.40 33.86
CA VAL A 370 2.21 6.03 33.33
C VAL A 370 2.19 5.00 34.47
N GLU A 371 2.84 5.28 35.60
CA GLU A 371 2.79 4.38 36.76
C GLU A 371 1.35 4.18 37.26
N TYR A 372 0.59 5.26 37.39
CA TYR A 372 -0.81 5.19 37.77
C TYR A 372 -1.64 4.39 36.76
N PHE A 373 -1.37 4.57 35.47
CA PHE A 373 -2.03 3.78 34.41
C PHE A 373 -1.76 2.28 34.56
N PHE A 374 -0.53 1.87 34.88
CA PHE A 374 -0.19 0.47 35.12
C PHE A 374 -0.93 -0.10 36.32
N VAL A 375 -0.90 0.61 37.45
CA VAL A 375 -1.56 0.17 38.69
C VAL A 375 -3.06 -0.01 38.47
N ARG A 376 -3.69 0.90 37.73
CA ARG A 376 -5.15 0.89 37.55
C ARG A 376 -5.62 -0.05 36.44
N HIS A 377 -4.91 -0.09 35.30
CA HIS A 377 -5.43 -0.73 34.10
C HIS A 377 -4.66 -1.96 33.64
N VAL A 378 -3.39 -2.15 34.07
CA VAL A 378 -2.54 -3.27 33.67
C VAL A 378 -2.48 -4.36 34.74
N PHE A 379 -2.05 -4.03 35.96
CA PHE A 379 -1.85 -5.04 37.02
C PHE A 379 -3.09 -5.87 37.39
N PRO A 380 -4.33 -5.34 37.35
CA PRO A 380 -5.52 -6.16 37.56
C PRO A 380 -5.68 -7.30 36.53
N GLU A 381 -5.18 -7.12 35.30
CA GLU A 381 -5.33 -8.11 34.23
C GLU A 381 -4.40 -9.32 34.39
N PHE A 382 -3.42 -9.29 35.29
CA PHE A 382 -2.66 -10.50 35.65
C PHE A 382 -3.51 -11.58 36.33
N ARG A 383 -4.77 -11.28 36.65
CA ARG A 383 -5.78 -12.21 37.15
C ARG A 383 -6.97 -12.34 36.19
N SER A 384 -6.83 -11.84 34.96
CA SER A 384 -7.88 -11.87 33.95
C SER A 384 -8.21 -13.31 33.57
N PRO A 385 -9.49 -13.65 33.33
CA PRO A 385 -9.86 -14.93 32.73
C PRO A 385 -9.50 -14.99 31.24
N HIS A 386 -9.10 -13.87 30.63
CA HIS A 386 -8.67 -13.82 29.23
C HIS A 386 -7.15 -13.86 29.16
N GLU A 387 -6.59 -14.98 28.70
CA GLU A 387 -5.14 -15.24 28.75
C GLU A 387 -4.27 -14.29 27.89
N TYR A 388 -4.89 -13.63 26.92
CA TYR A 388 -4.23 -12.64 26.05
C TYR A 388 -4.16 -11.22 26.65
N LEU A 389 -4.73 -10.98 27.84
CA LEU A 389 -4.79 -9.67 28.52
C LEU A 389 -3.70 -9.44 29.56
#